data_AF-X6FR28-F1
#
_entry.id   AF-X6FR28-F1
#
_cell.length_a   1.000
_cell.length_b   1.000
_cell.length_c   1.000
_cell.angle_alpha   90.00
_cell.angle_beta   90.00
_cell.angle_gamma   90.00
#
_symmetry.space_group_name_H-M   'P 1'
#
loop_
_entity.id
_entity.type
_entity.pdbx_description
1 polymer ?
#
loop_
_entity_poly.entity_id
_entity_poly.type
_entity_poly.pdbx_seq_one_letter_code
_entity_poly.pdbx_strand_id
1 'polypeptide(L)'
;MGALSVLPLESIDERVRRIAATLSEAMDEWNPDWRARLDQPASDPLADTIAQYYAKMAEFMAIPNGEITSENEDALVAATYGPLDDKLWHATPPATSNRGVAEAIRYALKEHSLIDRVAEAILISALAFLDLERVS
;
A
#
# COMPACT_ATOMS: atom_id res chain seq x y z
N MET A 1 49.13 -14.90 41.95
CA MET A 1 47.76 -15.28 41.54
C MET A 1 47.11 -14.04 40.94
N GLY A 2 47.05 -13.96 39.62
CA GLY A 2 46.39 -12.85 38.91
C GLY A 2 45.02 -13.31 38.43
N ALA A 3 43.96 -12.63 38.87
CA ALA A 3 42.62 -12.89 38.39
C ALA A 3 42.51 -12.43 36.93
N LEU A 4 42.27 -13.37 36.01
CA LEU A 4 41.88 -13.07 34.64
C LEU A 4 40.49 -12.43 34.68
N SER A 5 40.42 -11.12 34.44
CA SER A 5 39.18 -10.40 34.23
C SER A 5 38.54 -10.88 32.93
N VAL A 6 37.55 -11.76 33.04
CA VAL A 6 36.68 -12.11 31.91
C VAL A 6 35.74 -10.93 31.69
N LEU A 7 35.98 -10.16 30.63
CA LEU A 7 35.03 -9.12 30.20
C LEU A 7 33.67 -9.79 29.92
N PRO A 8 32.54 -9.18 30.35
CA PRO A 8 31.23 -9.81 30.16
C PRO A 8 30.94 -9.98 28.67
N LEU A 9 30.49 -11.18 28.31
CA LEU A 9 29.98 -11.46 26.97
C LEU A 9 28.74 -10.60 26.76
N GLU A 10 28.86 -9.63 25.87
CA GLU A 10 27.77 -8.76 25.47
C GLU A 10 26.61 -9.59 24.90
N SER A 11 25.39 -9.27 25.32
CA SER A 11 24.19 -9.93 24.81
C SER A 11 24.03 -9.69 23.31
N ILE A 12 23.40 -10.64 22.61
CA ILE A 12 23.04 -10.50 21.20
C ILE A 12 22.21 -9.23 20.98
N ASP A 13 21.31 -8.88 21.90
CA ASP A 13 20.46 -7.69 21.80
C ASP A 13 21.27 -6.40 21.81
N GLU A 14 22.32 -6.35 22.61
CA GLU A 14 23.17 -5.18 22.78
C GLU A 14 24.09 -5.00 21.55
N ARG A 15 24.58 -6.12 20.99
CA ARG A 15 25.29 -6.14 19.71
C ARG A 15 24.42 -5.64 18.57
N VAL A 16 23.17 -6.10 18.48
CA VAL A 16 22.20 -5.67 17.46
C VAL A 16 21.91 -4.17 17.57
N ARG A 17 21.67 -3.66 18.79
CA ARG A 17 21.43 -2.22 19.00
C ARG A 17 22.60 -1.36 18.56
N ARG A 18 23.83 -1.77 18.89
CA ARG A 18 25.03 -1.03 18.48
C ARG A 18 25.22 -1.04 16.97
N ILE A 19 25.03 -2.18 16.31
CA ILE A 19 25.08 -2.26 14.84
C ILE A 19 24.02 -1.35 14.22
N ALA A 20 22.80 -1.35 14.74
CA ALA A 20 21.72 -0.48 14.26
C ALA A 20 22.04 1.01 14.44
N ALA A 21 22.66 1.39 15.56
CA ALA A 21 23.10 2.76 15.81
C ALA A 21 24.21 3.19 14.82
N THR A 22 25.24 2.37 14.63
CA THR A 22 26.32 2.66 13.68
C THR A 22 25.82 2.76 12.24
N LEU A 23 24.92 1.87 11.83
CA LEU A 23 24.30 1.94 10.50
C LEU A 23 23.44 3.20 10.34
N SER A 24 22.70 3.58 11.38
CA SER A 24 21.89 4.80 11.36
C SER A 24 22.75 6.06 11.21
N GLU A 25 23.86 6.15 11.94
CA GLU A 25 24.82 7.27 11.83
C GLU A 25 25.44 7.34 10.43
N ALA A 26 25.89 6.20 9.89
CA ALA A 26 26.44 6.13 8.54
C ALA A 26 25.40 6.53 7.48
N MET A 27 24.14 6.15 7.69
CA MET A 27 23.02 6.52 6.80
C MET A 27 22.68 8.02 6.88
N ASP A 28 22.80 8.63 8.06
CA ASP A 28 22.62 10.08 8.24
C ASP A 28 23.70 10.88 7.50
N GLU A 29 24.94 10.38 7.48
CA GLU A 29 26.03 11.00 6.74
C GLU A 29 25.89 10.81 5.22
N TRP A 30 25.50 9.61 4.78
CA TRP A 30 25.45 9.26 3.36
C TRP A 30 24.17 9.76 2.64
N ASN A 31 23.03 9.74 3.31
CA ASN A 31 21.74 10.08 2.75
C ASN A 31 20.84 10.70 3.82
N PRO A 32 21.02 11.98 4.20
CA PRO A 32 20.33 12.59 5.35
C PRO A 32 18.79 12.54 5.29
N ASP A 33 18.22 12.35 4.10
CA ASP A 33 16.77 12.22 3.88
C ASP A 33 16.26 10.77 3.94
N TRP A 34 17.11 9.78 4.25
CA TRP A 34 16.76 8.36 4.23
C TRP A 34 15.59 8.02 5.15
N ARG A 35 15.51 8.65 6.33
CA ARG A 35 14.39 8.48 7.25
C ARG A 35 13.09 9.01 6.67
N ALA A 36 13.12 10.19 6.07
CA ALA A 36 11.94 10.78 5.41
C ALA A 36 11.45 9.94 4.22
N ARG A 37 12.36 9.21 3.55
CA ARG A 37 12.02 8.30 2.44
C ARG A 37 11.42 6.97 2.91
N LEU A 38 11.79 6.50 4.10
CA LEU A 38 11.15 5.34 4.74
C LEU A 38 9.77 5.69 5.29
N ASP A 39 9.61 6.90 5.81
CA ASP A 39 8.36 7.39 6.40
C ASP A 39 7.38 7.96 5.37
N GLN A 40 7.81 8.20 4.13
CA GLN A 40 6.90 8.59 3.05
C GLN A 40 6.05 7.37 2.67
N PRO A 41 4.72 7.37 2.92
CA PRO A 41 3.87 6.43 2.22
C PRO A 41 4.13 6.70 0.74
N ALA A 42 4.61 5.70 0.00
CA ALA A 42 4.82 5.84 -1.43
C ALA A 42 3.46 6.26 -2.03
N SER A 43 3.30 7.56 -2.28
CA SER A 43 2.15 8.07 -3.02
C SER A 43 2.27 7.43 -4.38
N ASP A 44 1.19 6.77 -4.75
CA ASP A 44 1.13 5.98 -5.96
C ASP A 44 -0.14 6.44 -6.68
N PRO A 45 -0.02 7.10 -7.84
CA PRO A 45 -1.16 7.71 -8.51
C PRO A 45 -2.31 6.73 -8.76
N LEU A 46 -1.99 5.45 -9.00
CA LEU A 46 -2.99 4.40 -9.18
C LEU A 46 -3.61 4.00 -7.84
N ALA A 47 -2.79 3.66 -6.83
CA ALA A 47 -3.30 3.29 -5.51
C ALA A 47 -4.17 4.39 -4.88
N ASP A 48 -3.74 5.65 -5.02
CA ASP A 48 -4.43 6.80 -4.46
C ASP A 48 -5.75 7.07 -5.20
N THR A 49 -5.82 6.78 -6.51
CA THR A 49 -7.08 6.87 -7.29
C THR A 49 -8.04 5.75 -6.90
N ILE A 50 -7.57 4.50 -6.75
CA ILE A 50 -8.39 3.37 -6.30
C ILE A 50 -8.96 3.62 -4.90
N ALA A 51 -8.14 4.15 -3.99
CA ALA A 51 -8.59 4.50 -2.64
C ALA A 51 -9.68 5.58 -2.64
N GLN A 52 -9.52 6.62 -3.47
CA GLN A 52 -10.54 7.66 -3.65
C GLN A 52 -11.81 7.09 -4.28
N TYR A 53 -11.69 6.21 -5.28
CA TYR A 53 -12.83 5.56 -5.91
C TYR A 53 -13.67 4.81 -4.87
N TYR A 54 -13.03 3.98 -4.03
CA TYR A 54 -13.74 3.26 -2.98
C TYR A 54 -14.35 4.17 -1.91
N ALA A 55 -13.68 5.28 -1.56
CA ALA A 55 -14.24 6.27 -0.64
C ALA A 55 -15.52 6.90 -1.21
N LYS A 56 -15.51 7.29 -2.49
CA LYS A 56 -16.67 7.86 -3.18
C LYS A 56 -17.77 6.83 -3.44
N MET A 57 -17.41 5.59 -3.72
CA MET A 57 -18.37 4.49 -3.82
C MET A 57 -19.09 4.29 -2.47
N ALA A 58 -18.35 4.37 -1.36
CA ALA A 58 -18.96 4.30 -0.03
C ALA A 58 -19.92 5.46 0.25
N GLU A 59 -19.63 6.67 -0.23
CA GLU A 59 -20.57 7.81 -0.17
C GLU A 59 -21.87 7.50 -0.93
N PHE A 60 -21.79 6.95 -2.15
CA PHE A 60 -22.96 6.54 -2.92
C PHE A 60 -23.75 5.43 -2.23
N MET A 61 -23.07 4.39 -1.74
CA MET A 61 -23.69 3.25 -1.06
C MET A 61 -24.32 3.61 0.30
N ALA A 62 -23.97 4.77 0.87
CA ALA A 62 -24.58 5.29 2.09
C ALA A 62 -25.90 6.03 1.83
N ILE A 63 -26.24 6.33 0.57
CA ILE A 63 -27.52 6.94 0.21
C ILE A 63 -28.64 5.93 0.49
N PRO A 64 -29.71 6.30 1.21
CA PRO A 64 -30.83 5.40 1.46
C PRO A 64 -31.46 4.90 0.15
N ASN A 65 -31.73 3.58 0.06
CA ASN A 65 -32.29 2.95 -1.16
C ASN A 65 -33.59 3.57 -1.68
N GLY A 66 -34.35 4.28 -0.85
CA GLY A 66 -35.58 4.98 -1.27
C GLY A 66 -35.35 6.39 -1.83
N GLU A 67 -34.12 6.90 -1.74
CA GLU A 67 -33.72 8.22 -2.25
C GLU A 67 -33.03 8.15 -3.61
N ILE A 68 -32.59 6.96 -4.03
CA ILE A 68 -32.07 6.72 -5.38
C ILE A 68 -33.26 6.40 -6.30
N THR A 69 -33.44 7.23 -7.32
CA THR A 69 -34.45 7.07 -8.35
C THR A 69 -33.79 7.08 -9.73
N SER A 70 -34.44 6.50 -10.73
CA SER A 70 -33.92 6.55 -12.11
C SER A 70 -33.75 7.98 -12.65
N GLU A 71 -34.38 8.98 -12.05
CA GLU A 71 -34.25 10.39 -12.44
C GLU A 71 -33.01 11.06 -11.82
N ASN A 72 -32.52 10.61 -10.67
CA ASN A 72 -31.40 11.23 -9.96
C ASN A 72 -30.13 10.38 -9.92
N GLU A 73 -30.20 9.09 -10.26
CA GLU A 73 -29.08 8.14 -10.17
C GLU A 73 -27.84 8.65 -10.91
N ASP A 74 -27.98 9.08 -12.17
CA ASP A 74 -26.85 9.61 -12.96
C ASP A 74 -26.17 10.81 -12.28
N ALA A 75 -26.95 11.70 -11.67
CA ALA A 75 -26.42 12.87 -10.96
C ALA A 75 -25.71 12.46 -9.65
N LEU A 76 -26.25 11.47 -8.94
CA LEU A 76 -25.63 10.91 -7.73
C LEU A 76 -24.32 10.18 -8.07
N VAL A 77 -24.28 9.41 -9.15
CA VAL A 77 -23.06 8.75 -9.65
C VAL A 77 -22.03 9.81 -10.05
N ALA A 78 -22.41 10.82 -10.82
CA ALA A 78 -21.52 11.91 -11.23
C ALA A 78 -20.97 12.73 -10.05
N ALA A 79 -21.74 12.88 -8.97
CA ALA A 79 -21.33 13.58 -7.75
C ALA A 79 -20.44 12.72 -6.82
N THR A 80 -20.43 11.39 -7.00
CA THR A 80 -19.73 10.45 -6.13
C THR A 80 -18.58 9.76 -6.89
N TYR A 81 -18.74 8.49 -7.25
CA TYR A 81 -17.66 7.65 -7.76
C TYR A 81 -17.47 7.73 -9.27
N GLY A 82 -18.48 8.18 -10.02
CA GLY A 82 -18.50 8.16 -11.49
C GLY A 82 -17.27 8.77 -12.16
N PRO A 83 -16.79 9.97 -11.74
CA PRO A 83 -15.58 10.56 -12.31
C PRO A 83 -14.31 9.74 -12.06
N LEU A 84 -14.24 9.00 -10.95
CA LEU A 84 -13.08 8.16 -10.62
C LEU A 84 -13.15 6.81 -11.35
N ASP A 85 -14.34 6.26 -11.55
CA ASP A 85 -14.58 5.09 -12.37
C ASP A 85 -14.21 5.36 -13.85
N ASP A 86 -14.72 6.45 -14.41
CA ASP A 86 -14.36 6.93 -15.75
C ASP A 86 -12.85 7.12 -15.89
N LYS A 87 -12.20 7.72 -14.88
CA LYS A 87 -10.75 7.87 -14.85
C LYS A 87 -10.03 6.53 -14.80
N LEU A 88 -10.48 5.58 -14.00
CA LEU A 88 -9.87 4.24 -13.92
C LEU A 88 -10.01 3.48 -15.24
N TRP A 89 -11.07 3.71 -16.01
CA TRP A 89 -11.28 3.07 -17.31
C TRP A 89 -10.56 3.79 -18.46
N HIS A 90 -10.77 5.10 -18.61
CA HIS A 90 -10.38 5.85 -19.80
C HIS A 90 -9.08 6.64 -19.64
N ALA A 91 -8.60 6.83 -18.41
CA ALA A 91 -7.41 7.60 -18.10
C ALA A 91 -6.62 6.99 -16.92
N THR A 92 -6.47 5.67 -16.92
CA THR A 92 -5.89 4.91 -15.81
C THR A 92 -4.51 5.46 -15.44
N PRO A 93 -4.29 5.93 -14.20
CA PRO A 93 -2.97 6.37 -13.76
C PRO A 93 -1.97 5.21 -13.72
N PRO A 94 -0.66 5.46 -13.93
CA PRO A 94 0.35 4.42 -13.79
C PRO A 94 0.56 4.04 -12.31
N ALA A 95 0.82 2.76 -12.05
CA ALA A 95 1.45 2.34 -10.80
C ALA A 95 2.94 2.71 -10.82
N THR A 96 3.44 3.26 -9.72
CA THR A 96 4.84 3.71 -9.57
C THR A 96 5.55 3.08 -8.38
N SER A 97 4.91 2.13 -7.71
CA SER A 97 5.42 1.46 -6.52
C SER A 97 4.84 0.05 -6.36
N ASN A 98 5.47 -0.79 -5.52
CA ASN A 98 4.91 -2.09 -5.13
C ASN A 98 3.53 -1.96 -4.47
N ARG A 99 3.27 -0.86 -3.75
CA ARG A 99 1.94 -0.53 -3.21
C ARG A 99 0.92 -0.37 -4.35
N GLY A 100 1.26 0.39 -5.40
CA GLY A 100 0.40 0.57 -6.58
C GLY A 100 0.06 -0.74 -7.27
N VAL A 101 1.07 -1.59 -7.46
CA VAL A 101 0.87 -2.92 -8.04
C VAL A 101 -0.05 -3.77 -7.16
N ALA A 102 0.20 -3.81 -5.84
CA ALA A 102 -0.63 -4.57 -4.92
C ALA A 102 -2.10 -4.09 -4.92
N GLU A 103 -2.34 -2.78 -4.90
CA GLU A 103 -3.70 -2.23 -4.95
C GLU A 103 -4.41 -2.49 -6.29
N ALA A 104 -3.70 -2.44 -7.41
CA ALA A 104 -4.27 -2.81 -8.71
C ALA A 104 -4.72 -4.29 -8.74
N ILE A 105 -3.92 -5.18 -8.16
CA ILE A 105 -4.28 -6.61 -8.05
C ILE A 105 -5.51 -6.76 -7.14
N ARG A 106 -5.53 -6.10 -5.97
CA ARG A 106 -6.69 -6.12 -5.07
C ARG A 106 -7.96 -5.62 -5.74
N TYR A 107 -7.87 -4.52 -6.49
CA TYR A 107 -8.97 -3.97 -7.26
C TYR A 107 -9.52 -5.01 -8.24
N ALA A 108 -8.67 -5.59 -9.10
CA ALA A 108 -9.11 -6.57 -10.10
C ALA A 108 -9.76 -7.82 -9.48
N LEU A 109 -9.23 -8.30 -8.34
CA LEU A 109 -9.79 -9.42 -7.60
C LEU A 109 -11.14 -9.08 -6.96
N LYS A 110 -11.26 -7.89 -6.36
CA LYS A 110 -12.47 -7.44 -5.65
C LYS A 110 -13.62 -7.14 -6.61
N GLU A 111 -13.33 -6.52 -7.76
CA GLU A 111 -14.32 -6.25 -8.81
C GLU A 111 -14.69 -7.50 -9.63
N HIS A 112 -14.18 -8.68 -9.26
CA HIS A 112 -14.37 -9.95 -9.99
C HIS A 112 -14.13 -9.81 -11.49
N SER A 113 -13.17 -8.96 -11.87
CA SER A 113 -12.90 -8.61 -13.27
C SER A 113 -12.06 -9.65 -14.00
N LEU A 114 -11.63 -10.72 -13.31
CA LEU A 114 -10.89 -11.83 -13.86
C LEU A 114 -11.84 -12.98 -14.22
N ILE A 115 -11.82 -13.38 -15.49
CA ILE A 115 -12.61 -14.53 -15.98
C ILE A 115 -11.82 -15.85 -15.79
N ASP A 116 -10.50 -15.78 -15.84
CA ASP A 116 -9.63 -16.96 -15.79
C ASP A 116 -9.21 -17.30 -14.34
N ARG A 117 -9.60 -18.51 -13.90
CA ARG A 117 -9.32 -18.98 -12.53
C ARG A 117 -7.84 -19.26 -12.26
N VAL A 118 -7.05 -19.59 -13.29
CA VAL A 118 -5.61 -19.83 -13.14
C VAL A 118 -4.89 -18.50 -12.95
N ALA A 119 -5.23 -17.48 -13.74
CA ALA A 119 -4.71 -16.13 -13.60
C ALA A 119 -5.05 -15.54 -12.22
N GLU A 120 -6.29 -15.71 -11.75
CA GLU A 120 -6.71 -15.29 -10.41
C GLU A 120 -5.84 -15.94 -9.32
N ALA A 121 -5.64 -17.27 -9.37
CA ALA A 121 -4.81 -17.98 -8.40
C ALA A 121 -3.34 -17.51 -8.40
N ILE A 122 -2.78 -17.23 -9.58
CA ILE A 122 -1.42 -16.69 -9.72
C ILE A 122 -1.31 -15.30 -9.10
N LEU A 123 -2.29 -14.42 -9.34
CA LEU A 123 -2.31 -13.06 -8.81
C LEU A 123 -2.50 -13.04 -7.28
N ILE A 124 -3.31 -13.95 -6.72
CA ILE A 124 -3.42 -14.15 -5.27
C ILE A 124 -2.06 -14.52 -4.67
N SER A 125 -1.33 -15.44 -5.32
CA SER A 125 0.01 -15.86 -4.88
C SER A 125 1.02 -14.70 -4.93
N ALA A 126 1.02 -13.92 -6.02
CA ALA A 126 1.89 -12.76 -6.17
C ALA A 126 1.57 -11.65 -5.14
N LEU A 127 0.28 -11.40 -4.88
CA LEU A 127 -0.15 -10.44 -3.86
C LEU A 127 0.33 -10.84 -2.46
N ALA A 128 0.25 -12.13 -2.12
CA ALA A 128 0.73 -12.63 -0.84
C ALA A 128 2.23 -12.37 -0.63
N PHE A 129 3.04 -12.46 -1.69
CA PHE A 129 4.46 -12.12 -1.63
C PHE A 129 4.68 -10.61 -1.40
N LEU A 130 3.99 -9.76 -2.16
CA LEU A 130 4.09 -8.29 -2.02
C LEU A 130 3.69 -7.80 -0.62
N ASP A 131 2.74 -8.47 0.01
CA ASP A 131 2.29 -8.14 1.38
C ASP A 131 3.31 -8.53 2.46
N LEU A 132 4.14 -9.54 2.20
CA LEU A 132 5.24 -9.91 3.09
C LEU A 132 6.45 -8.97 2.94
N GLU A 133 6.70 -8.44 1.73
CA GLU A 133 7.75 -7.44 1.49
C GLU A 133 7.48 -6.08 2.18
N ARG A 134 6.27 -5.80 2.67
CA ARG A 134 5.96 -4.57 3.44
C ARG A 134 6.57 -4.52 4.84
N VAL A 135 7.19 -5.60 5.33
CA VAL A 135 7.69 -5.72 6.72
C VAL A 135 9.22 -5.69 6.80
N SER A 136 9.95 -5.51 5.70
CA SER A 136 11.42 -5.44 5.67
C SER A 136 11.97 -4.03 5.67
#